data_AF-A0A0C9W9E1-F1
#
_entry.id   AF-A0A0C9W9E1-F1
#
_cell.length_a   1.000
_cell.length_b   1.000
_cell.length_c   1.000
_cell.angle_alpha   90.00
_cell.angle_beta   90.00
_cell.angle_gamma   90.00
#
_symmetry.space_group_name_H-M   'P 1'
#
loop_
_entity.id
_entity.type
_entity.pdbx_description
1 polymer ?
#
loop_
_entity_poly.entity_id
_entity_poly.type
_entity_poly.pdbx_seq_one_letter_code
_entity_poly.pdbx_strand_id
1 'polypeptide(L)'
;MYGVLAPFCNTEAGYRAFTNEKSRDVLVTTEGGWFSSEARGAQELRLKMTFEEAWVCEPDKPNMGFTSWDDFFVRRFREKVRPTINPDDPSSINAACEAITYRVCKNAQPTDQFWLKDMSYSLDHILNYDPLASQFTGASLLHVVPGTYYAARLDDNPDPDVVSRSQAFVTAISTRALIFIQSDNPAIGLMCFVGVGLGEISTTKLEVRQGDVLKKGDEIGSFHFGESTHCLIFRPETKLSLTEEPTPPGTARQVGSILFYVEKASIN
;
A
#
# COMPACT_ATOMS: atom_id res chain seq x y z
N MET A 1 17.66 20.12 -6.70
CA MET A 1 16.49 20.80 -7.31
C MET A 1 15.41 19.75 -7.53
N TYR A 2 14.66 19.38 -6.48
CA TYR A 2 13.70 18.25 -6.50
C TYR A 2 12.23 18.69 -6.36
N GLY A 3 11.97 20.00 -6.18
CA GLY A 3 10.67 20.49 -5.72
C GLY A 3 9.62 20.81 -6.77
N VAL A 4 9.88 20.63 -8.07
CA VAL A 4 8.96 21.12 -9.15
C VAL A 4 8.21 19.99 -9.86
N LEU A 5 8.69 18.74 -9.77
CA LEU A 5 8.07 17.65 -10.52
C LEU A 5 6.79 17.12 -9.85
N ALA A 6 6.74 17.02 -8.51
CA ALA A 6 5.59 16.47 -7.80
C ALA A 6 4.26 17.22 -8.08
N PRO A 7 4.19 18.57 -8.06
CA PRO A 7 2.96 19.28 -8.44
C PRO A 7 2.53 19.02 -9.89
N PHE A 8 3.49 18.88 -10.82
CA PHE A 8 3.20 18.53 -12.21
C PHE A 8 2.67 17.09 -12.32
N CYS A 9 3.30 16.16 -11.60
CA CYS A 9 2.93 14.76 -11.50
C CYS A 9 1.53 14.54 -10.91
N ASN A 10 1.06 15.45 -10.03
CA ASN A 10 -0.31 15.46 -9.51
C ASN A 10 -1.35 16.08 -10.47
N THR A 11 -0.98 16.32 -11.73
CA THR A 11 -1.92 16.74 -12.79
C THR A 11 -2.16 15.60 -13.77
N GLU A 12 -3.26 15.68 -14.53
CA GLU A 12 -3.53 14.79 -15.66
C GLU A 12 -2.36 14.74 -16.65
N ALA A 13 -1.65 15.86 -16.87
CA ALA A 13 -0.50 15.90 -17.77
C ALA A 13 0.68 15.08 -17.22
N GLY A 14 0.90 15.13 -15.90
CA GLY A 14 1.88 14.31 -15.21
C GLY A 14 1.54 12.83 -15.23
N TYR A 15 0.29 12.48 -14.93
CA TYR A 15 -0.21 11.10 -15.01
C TYR A 15 -0.07 10.51 -16.42
N ARG A 16 -0.38 11.32 -17.45
CA ARG A 16 -0.20 10.94 -18.86
C ARG A 16 1.24 10.65 -19.25
N ALA A 17 2.24 11.17 -18.54
CA ALA A 17 3.64 10.86 -18.84
C ALA A 17 3.96 9.38 -18.67
N PHE A 18 3.22 8.66 -17.82
CA PHE A 18 3.47 7.25 -17.50
C PHE A 18 2.43 6.28 -18.08
N THR A 19 1.25 6.78 -18.48
CA THR A 19 0.09 5.97 -18.91
C THR A 19 -0.16 5.97 -20.42
N ASN A 20 0.84 6.36 -21.21
CA ASN A 20 0.75 6.40 -22.67
C ASN A 20 1.74 5.42 -23.33
N GLU A 21 1.54 5.10 -24.60
CA GLU A 21 2.37 4.12 -25.31
C GLU A 21 3.87 4.46 -25.38
N LYS A 22 4.25 5.75 -25.40
CA LYS A 22 5.66 6.19 -25.46
C LYS A 22 6.40 5.92 -24.15
N SER A 23 5.69 5.81 -23.02
CA SER A 23 6.34 5.48 -21.75
C SER A 23 6.91 4.06 -21.73
N ARG A 24 6.56 3.23 -22.73
CA ARG A 24 7.09 1.88 -22.92
C ARG A 24 8.47 1.82 -23.55
N ASP A 25 9.05 2.93 -23.99
CA ASP A 25 10.37 2.94 -24.65
C ASP A 25 11.49 2.41 -23.72
N VAL A 26 11.25 2.41 -22.40
CA VAL A 26 12.15 1.82 -21.41
C VAL A 26 11.85 0.34 -21.12
N LEU A 27 10.70 -0.19 -21.55
CA LEU A 27 10.26 -1.59 -21.37
C LEU A 27 10.81 -2.47 -22.50
N VAL A 28 12.13 -2.50 -22.63
CA VAL A 28 12.87 -3.19 -23.70
C VAL A 28 13.95 -4.10 -23.13
N THR A 29 14.44 -5.03 -23.94
CA THR A 29 15.47 -6.01 -23.56
C THR A 29 16.90 -5.52 -23.78
N THR A 30 17.09 -4.38 -24.44
CA THR A 30 18.39 -3.76 -24.65
C THR A 30 18.98 -3.23 -23.34
N GLU A 31 20.29 -2.95 -23.33
CA GLU A 31 20.99 -2.35 -22.20
C GLU A 31 20.26 -1.09 -21.68
N GLY A 32 20.14 -0.98 -20.36
CA GLY A 32 19.37 0.09 -19.70
C GLY A 32 17.85 -0.08 -19.72
N GLY A 33 17.32 -1.08 -20.43
CA GLY A 33 15.90 -1.40 -20.45
C GLY A 33 15.43 -2.20 -19.23
N TRP A 34 14.14 -2.10 -18.90
CA TRP A 34 13.51 -2.79 -17.78
C TRP A 34 13.29 -4.29 -18.00
N PHE A 35 13.47 -4.78 -19.23
CA PHE A 35 13.54 -6.21 -19.55
C PHE A 35 14.95 -6.67 -19.92
N SER A 36 15.98 -5.85 -19.68
CA SER A 36 17.38 -6.26 -19.80
C SER A 36 17.69 -7.42 -18.85
N SER A 37 18.76 -8.15 -19.13
CA SER A 37 19.24 -9.25 -18.27
C SER A 37 19.55 -8.78 -16.85
N GLU A 38 20.07 -7.56 -16.69
CA GLU A 38 20.32 -6.94 -15.39
C GLU A 38 19.02 -6.69 -14.61
N ALA A 39 18.07 -5.97 -15.21
CA ALA A 39 16.82 -5.60 -14.56
C ALA A 39 15.96 -6.84 -14.22
N ARG A 40 15.90 -7.81 -15.14
CA ARG A 40 15.22 -9.08 -14.91
C ARG A 40 15.93 -9.91 -13.85
N GLY A 41 17.26 -10.04 -13.93
CA GLY A 41 18.05 -10.79 -12.97
C GLY A 41 17.84 -10.31 -11.53
N ALA A 42 17.75 -9.00 -11.33
CA ALA A 42 17.44 -8.43 -10.01
C ALA A 42 16.04 -8.84 -9.50
N GLN A 43 15.02 -8.82 -10.36
CA GLN A 43 13.67 -9.24 -9.99
C GLN A 43 13.57 -10.74 -9.73
N GLU A 44 14.14 -11.55 -10.61
CA GLU A 44 14.09 -13.01 -10.54
C GLU A 44 14.87 -13.53 -9.33
N LEU A 45 15.99 -12.91 -8.97
CA LEU A 45 16.73 -13.21 -7.75
C LEU A 45 15.88 -12.97 -6.50
N ARG A 46 15.10 -11.88 -6.47
CA ARG A 46 14.21 -11.55 -5.36
C ARG A 46 13.01 -12.51 -5.28
N LEU A 47 12.41 -12.84 -6.42
CA LEU A 47 11.21 -13.68 -6.49
C LEU A 47 11.51 -15.18 -6.45
N LYS A 48 12.76 -15.58 -6.75
CA LYS A 48 13.20 -16.97 -6.92
C LYS A 48 12.40 -17.73 -7.99
N MET A 49 11.99 -17.03 -9.04
CA MET A 49 11.27 -17.52 -10.22
C MET A 49 11.53 -16.57 -11.39
N THR A 50 11.28 -17.04 -12.61
CA THR A 50 11.41 -16.21 -13.81
C THR A 50 10.34 -15.10 -13.85
N PHE A 51 10.61 -14.04 -14.61
CA PHE A 51 9.65 -12.95 -14.79
C PHE A 51 8.30 -13.46 -15.32
N GLU A 52 8.32 -14.34 -16.33
CA GLU A 52 7.12 -14.87 -16.97
C GLU A 52 6.31 -15.81 -16.06
N GLU A 53 6.97 -16.54 -15.16
CA GLU A 53 6.29 -17.34 -14.15
C GLU A 53 5.58 -16.45 -13.11
N ALA A 54 6.20 -15.33 -12.74
CA ALA A 54 5.67 -14.42 -11.74
C ALA A 54 4.50 -13.57 -12.24
N TRP A 55 4.60 -13.01 -13.45
CA TRP A 55 3.76 -11.90 -13.89
C TRP A 55 2.83 -12.27 -15.03
N VAL A 56 1.63 -11.68 -15.03
CA VAL A 56 0.72 -11.71 -16.18
C VAL A 56 1.33 -10.85 -17.28
N CYS A 57 1.91 -11.51 -18.28
CA CYS A 57 2.56 -10.88 -19.42
C CYS A 57 2.43 -11.76 -20.68
N GLU A 58 2.73 -11.16 -21.83
CA GLU A 58 2.69 -11.78 -23.16
C GLU A 58 4.08 -11.68 -23.82
N PRO A 59 5.00 -12.63 -23.57
CA PRO A 59 6.41 -12.52 -24.00
C PRO A 59 6.61 -12.36 -25.50
N ASP A 60 5.67 -12.87 -26.31
CA ASP A 60 5.72 -12.79 -27.77
C ASP A 60 5.25 -11.43 -28.33
N LYS A 61 4.75 -10.53 -27.48
CA LYS A 61 4.29 -9.19 -27.88
C LYS A 61 5.35 -8.13 -27.58
N PRO A 62 5.36 -7.00 -28.33
CA PRO A 62 6.15 -5.83 -27.97
C PRO A 62 5.95 -5.43 -26.50
N ASN A 63 7.05 -5.07 -25.83
CA ASN A 63 7.05 -4.70 -24.42
C ASN A 63 6.36 -5.73 -23.50
N MET A 64 6.41 -7.02 -23.85
CA MET A 64 5.75 -8.13 -23.14
C MET A 64 4.22 -7.96 -22.98
N GLY A 65 3.58 -7.20 -23.86
CA GLY A 65 2.13 -6.96 -23.85
C GLY A 65 1.68 -5.77 -23.01
N PHE A 66 2.57 -5.11 -22.27
CA PHE A 66 2.21 -3.93 -21.49
C PHE A 66 1.88 -2.73 -22.40
N THR A 67 0.85 -1.97 -22.02
CA THR A 67 0.30 -0.85 -22.78
C THR A 67 0.93 0.49 -22.41
N SER A 68 1.53 0.58 -21.22
CA SER A 68 2.27 1.75 -20.73
C SER A 68 3.24 1.35 -19.61
N TRP A 69 4.10 2.27 -19.18
CA TRP A 69 4.95 2.08 -18.01
C TRP A 69 4.14 1.87 -16.73
N ASP A 70 3.05 2.62 -16.56
CA ASP A 70 2.16 2.47 -15.40
C ASP A 70 1.49 1.08 -15.38
N ASP A 71 1.05 0.57 -16.53
CA ASP A 71 0.54 -0.80 -16.69
C ASP A 71 1.57 -1.86 -16.28
N PHE A 72 2.85 -1.66 -16.64
CA PHE A 72 3.95 -2.49 -16.13
C PHE A 72 4.18 -2.32 -14.62
N PHE A 73 4.03 -1.10 -14.09
CA PHE A 73 4.24 -0.82 -12.67
C PHE A 73 3.22 -1.52 -11.78
N VAL A 74 1.93 -1.44 -12.15
CA VAL A 74 0.82 -2.10 -11.45
C VAL A 74 0.55 -3.53 -11.94
N ARG A 75 1.52 -4.13 -12.65
CA ARG A 75 1.37 -5.47 -13.24
C ARG A 75 0.93 -6.51 -12.20
N ARG A 76 0.07 -7.42 -12.64
CA ARG A 76 -0.50 -8.45 -11.78
C ARG A 76 0.41 -9.67 -11.71
N PHE A 77 0.50 -10.25 -10.52
CA PHE A 77 1.03 -11.60 -10.37
C PHE A 77 0.13 -12.58 -11.13
N ARG A 78 0.72 -13.66 -11.68
CA ARG A 78 -0.06 -14.80 -12.14
C ARG A 78 -0.78 -15.44 -10.96
N GLU A 79 -1.88 -16.12 -11.27
CA GLU A 79 -2.62 -16.88 -10.27
C GLU A 79 -1.68 -17.83 -9.51
N LYS A 80 -1.88 -17.96 -8.20
CA LYS A 80 -1.12 -18.86 -7.29
C LYS A 80 0.33 -18.46 -6.99
N VAL A 81 0.88 -17.40 -7.59
CA VAL A 81 2.24 -16.90 -7.23
C VAL A 81 2.26 -16.29 -5.83
N ARG A 82 1.16 -15.68 -5.41
CA ARG A 82 0.92 -15.13 -4.07
C ARG A 82 -0.47 -15.51 -3.57
N PRO A 83 -0.69 -16.78 -3.17
CA PRO A 83 -1.98 -17.19 -2.66
C PRO A 83 -2.20 -16.59 -1.27
N THR A 84 -3.44 -16.21 -0.99
CA THR A 84 -3.85 -15.89 0.38
C THR A 84 -3.79 -17.15 1.24
N ILE A 85 -3.03 -17.10 2.32
CA ILE A 85 -2.94 -18.21 3.27
C ILE A 85 -4.23 -18.25 4.11
N ASN A 86 -4.87 -19.42 4.20
CA ASN A 86 -6.10 -19.65 4.97
C ASN A 86 -7.21 -18.62 4.64
N PRO A 87 -7.66 -18.53 3.37
CA PRO A 87 -8.62 -17.52 2.93
C PRO A 87 -9.98 -17.66 3.63
N ASP A 88 -10.36 -18.88 4.02
CA ASP A 88 -11.63 -19.18 4.69
C ASP A 88 -11.56 -19.15 6.23
N ASP A 89 -10.37 -18.92 6.80
CA ASP A 89 -10.20 -18.81 8.26
C ASP A 89 -10.52 -17.38 8.73
N PRO A 90 -11.61 -17.14 9.46
CA PRO A 90 -11.96 -15.81 9.93
C PRO A 90 -11.08 -15.32 11.07
N SER A 91 -10.24 -16.18 11.66
CA SER A 91 -9.42 -15.87 12.85
C SER A 91 -8.02 -15.35 12.53
N SER A 92 -7.73 -15.06 11.26
CA SER A 92 -6.44 -14.51 10.82
C SER A 92 -6.60 -13.27 9.97
N ILE A 93 -5.61 -12.37 10.00
CA ILE A 93 -5.48 -11.21 9.12
C ILE A 93 -4.26 -11.41 8.24
N ASN A 94 -4.42 -11.24 6.93
CA ASN A 94 -3.36 -11.42 5.95
C ASN A 94 -2.79 -10.08 5.47
N ALA A 95 -1.54 -10.10 5.02
CA ALA A 95 -0.87 -8.94 4.47
C ALA A 95 -1.54 -8.51 3.16
N ALA A 96 -1.97 -7.25 3.10
CA ALA A 96 -2.61 -6.68 1.91
C ALA A 96 -1.60 -6.24 0.83
N CYS A 97 -0.32 -6.07 1.18
CA CYS A 97 0.75 -5.68 0.25
C CYS A 97 2.05 -6.46 0.53
N GLU A 98 2.94 -6.57 -0.45
CA GLU A 98 4.33 -6.95 -0.18
C GLU A 98 5.05 -5.81 0.55
N ALA A 99 5.19 -5.89 1.87
CA ALA A 99 5.64 -4.78 2.71
C ALA A 99 6.39 -5.21 3.98
N ILE A 100 7.11 -4.27 4.59
CA ILE A 100 7.76 -4.46 5.89
C ILE A 100 6.80 -3.97 6.98
N THR A 101 6.49 -4.83 7.96
CA THR A 101 5.75 -4.39 9.15
C THR A 101 6.70 -3.62 10.08
N TYR A 102 6.60 -2.30 10.07
CA TYR A 102 7.47 -1.43 10.86
C TYR A 102 7.11 -1.39 12.35
N ARG A 103 5.83 -1.21 12.67
CA ARG A 103 5.37 -1.09 14.06
C ARG A 103 3.95 -1.60 14.21
N VAL A 104 3.69 -2.13 15.41
CA VAL A 104 2.35 -2.39 15.91
C VAL A 104 2.14 -1.50 17.12
N CYS A 105 1.15 -0.63 17.05
CA CYS A 105 0.76 0.22 18.17
C CYS A 105 -0.52 -0.35 18.80
N LYS A 106 -0.55 -0.41 20.13
CA LYS A 106 -1.74 -0.78 20.92
C LYS A 106 -2.27 0.46 21.64
N ASN A 107 -3.59 0.56 21.77
CA ASN A 107 -4.27 1.65 22.47
C ASN A 107 -4.01 3.05 21.88
N ALA A 108 -3.95 3.16 20.56
CA ALA A 108 -3.79 4.45 19.88
C ALA A 108 -4.92 5.42 20.27
N GLN A 109 -4.55 6.63 20.67
CA GLN A 109 -5.49 7.71 21.02
C GLN A 109 -5.96 8.49 19.76
N PRO A 110 -7.13 9.17 19.79
CA PRO A 110 -7.59 10.02 18.67
C PRO A 110 -6.53 11.04 18.24
N THR A 111 -5.90 11.67 19.24
CA THR A 111 -4.66 12.43 19.13
C THR A 111 -3.55 11.69 19.86
N ASP A 112 -2.69 10.98 19.13
CA ASP A 112 -1.56 10.23 19.68
C ASP A 112 -0.27 10.47 18.90
N GLN A 113 0.82 9.83 19.33
CA GLN A 113 2.05 9.60 18.57
C GLN A 113 2.21 8.10 18.29
N PHE A 114 1.51 7.55 17.30
CA PHE A 114 1.85 6.22 16.75
C PHE A 114 2.77 6.37 15.53
N TRP A 115 3.37 5.28 15.04
CA TRP A 115 4.48 5.36 14.08
C TRP A 115 4.27 4.55 12.80
N LEU A 116 4.54 5.18 11.66
CA LEU A 116 4.73 4.61 10.31
C LEU A 116 6.14 4.99 9.85
N LYS A 117 7.00 3.99 9.59
CA LYS A 117 8.41 4.20 9.18
C LYS A 117 9.17 5.21 10.07
N ASP A 118 9.13 5.02 11.39
CA ASP A 118 9.90 5.81 12.38
C ASP A 118 9.59 7.32 12.48
N MET A 119 8.39 7.75 12.06
CA MET A 119 7.87 9.10 12.34
C MET A 119 6.57 9.08 13.16
N SER A 120 6.18 10.17 13.85
CA SER A 120 5.00 10.22 14.75
C SER A 120 3.70 10.68 14.04
N TYR A 121 2.53 10.10 14.39
CA TYR A 121 1.21 10.32 13.75
C TYR A 121 0.04 10.29 14.75
N SER A 122 -1.11 10.89 14.39
CA SER A 122 -2.40 10.78 15.10
C SER A 122 -3.52 10.19 14.22
N LEU A 123 -4.58 9.67 14.86
CA LEU A 123 -5.69 8.99 14.16
C LEU A 123 -6.55 9.99 13.39
N ASP A 124 -6.84 11.15 14.00
CA ASP A 124 -7.63 12.18 13.32
C ASP A 124 -6.94 12.69 12.05
N HIS A 125 -5.60 12.83 12.05
CA HIS A 125 -4.88 13.26 10.85
C HIS A 125 -4.87 12.19 9.76
N ILE A 126 -4.64 10.91 10.10
CA ILE A 126 -4.58 9.84 9.09
C ILE A 126 -5.95 9.54 8.49
N LEU A 127 -7.01 9.71 9.28
CA LEU A 127 -8.41 9.56 8.87
C LEU A 127 -9.01 10.86 8.32
N ASN A 128 -8.22 11.94 8.22
CA ASN A 128 -8.68 13.23 7.69
C ASN A 128 -9.90 13.81 8.43
N TYR A 129 -9.93 13.69 9.76
CA TYR A 129 -11.03 14.13 10.63
C TYR A 129 -12.39 13.56 10.23
N ASP A 130 -12.41 12.37 9.63
CA ASP A 130 -13.65 11.69 9.29
C ASP A 130 -14.55 11.60 10.53
N PRO A 131 -15.88 11.83 10.44
CA PRO A 131 -16.78 11.64 11.57
C PRO A 131 -16.68 10.24 12.18
N LEU A 132 -16.28 9.25 11.38
CA LEU A 132 -16.00 7.89 11.80
C LEU A 132 -14.64 7.71 12.49
N ALA A 133 -13.81 8.74 12.62
CA ALA A 133 -12.63 8.67 13.50
C ALA A 133 -13.05 8.43 14.96
N SER A 134 -14.12 9.12 15.39
CA SER A 134 -14.79 8.84 16.66
C SER A 134 -15.55 7.50 16.65
N GLN A 135 -16.01 7.10 15.45
CA GLN A 135 -16.73 5.86 15.15
C GLN A 135 -15.83 4.78 14.50
N PHE A 136 -14.59 4.64 14.98
CA PHE A 136 -14.07 3.27 15.15
C PHE A 136 -14.85 2.54 16.25
N THR A 137 -16.08 3.02 16.53
CA THR A 137 -17.33 2.27 16.40
C THR A 137 -18.42 2.69 15.34
N GLY A 138 -18.37 2.26 14.06
CA GLY A 138 -19.55 1.99 13.17
C GLY A 138 -19.92 2.85 11.92
N ALA A 139 -19.24 2.68 10.77
CA ALA A 139 -19.86 2.63 9.42
C ALA A 139 -18.84 2.18 8.33
N SER A 140 -19.32 1.58 7.24
CA SER A 140 -18.52 1.30 6.04
C SER A 140 -18.54 2.52 5.11
N LEU A 141 -17.44 3.27 5.06
CA LEU A 141 -17.20 4.36 4.12
C LEU A 141 -16.02 3.99 3.20
N LEU A 142 -16.06 4.39 1.93
CA LEU A 142 -14.89 4.37 1.06
C LEU A 142 -14.66 5.80 0.61
N HIS A 143 -13.49 6.34 0.91
CA HIS A 143 -13.19 7.73 0.58
C HIS A 143 -11.71 7.88 0.19
N VAL A 144 -11.49 8.44 -1.01
CA VAL A 144 -10.17 8.94 -1.40
C VAL A 144 -10.08 10.38 -0.94
N VAL A 145 -9.18 10.67 -0.02
CA VAL A 145 -8.83 12.02 0.36
C VAL A 145 -7.78 12.51 -0.64
N PRO A 146 -8.09 13.53 -1.47
CA PRO A 146 -7.10 14.09 -2.38
C PRO A 146 -5.95 14.74 -1.61
N GLY A 147 -4.72 14.53 -2.05
CA GLY A 147 -3.57 15.23 -1.49
C GLY A 147 -3.56 16.72 -1.85
N THR A 148 -2.98 17.56 -0.98
CA THR A 148 -3.07 19.03 -1.12
C THR A 148 -1.81 19.67 -1.73
N TYR A 149 -0.61 19.20 -1.38
CA TYR A 149 0.67 19.69 -1.92
C TYR A 149 1.85 18.87 -1.36
N TYR A 150 2.99 18.86 -2.06
CA TYR A 150 4.24 18.34 -1.51
C TYR A 150 4.88 19.40 -0.59
N ALA A 151 5.08 19.07 0.68
CA ALA A 151 5.94 19.84 1.54
C ALA A 151 6.80 18.91 2.40
N ALA A 152 8.08 19.28 2.49
CA ALA A 152 9.09 18.50 3.15
C ALA A 152 9.67 19.33 4.30
N ARG A 153 10.05 18.66 5.38
CA ARG A 153 10.74 19.26 6.51
C ARG A 153 12.06 19.84 6.01
N LEU A 154 12.23 21.15 6.15
CA LEU A 154 13.58 21.74 6.12
C LEU A 154 14.24 21.44 7.46
N ASP A 155 15.21 20.54 7.45
CA ASP A 155 16.11 20.28 8.57
C ASP A 155 17.58 20.33 8.12
N ASP A 156 18.48 20.39 9.10
CA ASP A 156 19.93 20.35 8.95
C ASP A 156 20.48 18.91 8.96
N ASN A 157 19.59 17.92 8.78
CA ASN A 157 19.96 16.51 8.80
C ASN A 157 20.77 16.17 7.53
N PRO A 158 21.97 15.56 7.66
CA PRO A 158 22.83 15.25 6.52
C PRO A 158 22.27 14.17 5.59
N ASP A 159 21.23 13.43 6.02
CA ASP A 159 20.52 12.49 5.16
C ASP A 159 19.81 13.24 4.01
N PRO A 160 20.02 12.88 2.74
CA PRO A 160 19.32 13.52 1.62
C PRO A 160 17.85 13.10 1.48
N ASP A 161 17.38 12.04 2.16
CA ASP A 161 16.01 11.54 2.07
C ASP A 161 15.01 12.35 2.92
N VAL A 162 14.80 13.60 2.50
CA VAL A 162 13.89 14.53 3.17
C VAL A 162 12.45 14.00 3.14
N VAL A 163 12.07 13.22 2.12
CA VAL A 163 10.72 12.63 2.00
C VAL A 163 10.46 11.68 3.16
N SER A 164 11.34 10.71 3.37
CA SER A 164 11.21 9.74 4.46
C SER A 164 11.17 10.42 5.83
N ARG A 165 12.01 11.45 6.04
CA ARG A 165 12.01 12.24 7.27
C ARG A 165 10.81 13.16 7.45
N SER A 166 10.03 13.39 6.39
CA SER A 166 8.84 14.22 6.41
C SER A 166 7.56 13.40 6.46
N GLN A 167 7.62 12.06 6.52
CA GLN A 167 6.44 11.21 6.38
C GLN A 167 5.33 11.52 7.39
N ALA A 168 5.66 11.90 8.64
CA ALA A 168 4.68 12.41 9.62
C ALA A 168 3.72 13.46 9.06
N PHE A 169 4.27 14.38 8.28
CA PHE A 169 3.55 15.49 7.66
C PHE A 169 3.05 15.12 6.26
N VAL A 170 3.87 14.41 5.47
CA VAL A 170 3.52 14.02 4.10
C VAL A 170 2.32 13.09 4.08
N THR A 171 2.17 12.12 4.99
CA THR A 171 1.00 11.23 4.98
C THR A 171 -0.32 11.95 5.27
N ALA A 172 -0.30 13.05 6.05
CA ALA A 172 -1.48 13.85 6.40
C ALA A 172 -1.94 14.80 5.28
N ILE A 173 -1.04 15.12 4.33
CA ILE A 173 -1.34 15.95 3.16
C ILE A 173 -1.36 15.16 1.86
N SER A 174 -0.94 13.89 1.87
CA SER A 174 -0.90 13.03 0.68
C SER A 174 -2.25 12.47 0.32
N THR A 175 -2.37 11.94 -0.89
CA THR A 175 -3.56 11.18 -1.29
C THR A 175 -3.68 9.94 -0.41
N ARG A 176 -4.88 9.73 0.17
CA ARG A 176 -5.20 8.59 1.04
C ARG A 176 -6.44 7.87 0.56
N ALA A 177 -6.40 6.54 0.50
CA ALA A 177 -7.57 5.69 0.35
C ALA A 177 -7.96 5.11 1.71
N LEU A 178 -9.14 5.50 2.22
CA LEU A 178 -9.73 4.94 3.43
C LEU A 178 -10.74 3.88 3.03
N ILE A 179 -10.49 2.62 3.41
CA ILE A 179 -11.32 1.46 3.07
C ILE A 179 -11.79 0.82 4.37
N PHE A 180 -13.03 1.14 4.75
CA PHE A 180 -13.66 0.60 5.94
C PHE A 180 -14.36 -0.73 5.62
N ILE A 181 -13.97 -1.79 6.32
CA ILE A 181 -14.44 -3.15 6.12
C ILE A 181 -15.14 -3.61 7.39
N GLN A 182 -16.43 -3.92 7.28
CA GLN A 182 -17.16 -4.59 8.34
C GLN A 182 -16.91 -6.10 8.21
N SER A 183 -16.13 -6.66 9.12
CA SER A 183 -15.86 -8.10 9.14
C SER A 183 -17.05 -8.89 9.68
N ASP A 184 -17.32 -10.04 9.05
CA ASP A 184 -18.26 -11.05 9.55
C ASP A 184 -17.78 -11.73 10.84
N ASN A 185 -16.48 -11.65 11.13
CA ASN A 185 -15.96 -12.05 12.44
C ASN A 185 -16.21 -10.93 13.46
N PRO A 186 -17.10 -11.12 14.44
CA PRO A 186 -17.44 -10.08 15.42
C PRO A 186 -16.26 -9.69 16.32
N ALA A 187 -15.22 -10.53 16.44
CA ALA A 187 -14.02 -10.18 17.18
C ALA A 187 -13.12 -9.17 16.45
N ILE A 188 -13.24 -9.08 15.11
CA ILE A 188 -12.62 -8.03 14.30
C ILE A 188 -13.57 -6.83 14.22
N GLY A 189 -14.83 -7.08 13.88
CA GLY A 189 -15.82 -6.02 13.66
C GLY A 189 -15.40 -5.07 12.54
N LEU A 190 -15.62 -3.78 12.73
CA LEU A 190 -15.21 -2.74 11.78
C LEU A 190 -13.69 -2.54 11.82
N MET A 191 -13.02 -2.63 10.68
CA MET A 191 -11.61 -2.24 10.53
C MET A 191 -11.44 -1.28 9.37
N CYS A 192 -10.29 -0.61 9.28
CA CYS A 192 -9.96 0.26 8.15
C CYS A 192 -8.58 -0.08 7.60
N PHE A 193 -8.52 -0.29 6.29
CA PHE A 193 -7.29 -0.21 5.53
C PHE A 193 -7.09 1.23 5.08
N VAL A 194 -5.94 1.81 5.42
CA VAL A 194 -5.54 3.14 4.97
C VAL A 194 -4.37 3.01 4.02
N GLY A 195 -4.62 3.19 2.72
CA GLY A 195 -3.56 3.32 1.73
C GLY A 195 -3.11 4.77 1.62
N VAL A 196 -1.81 5.03 1.62
CA VAL A 196 -1.25 6.38 1.49
C VAL A 196 -0.26 6.38 0.33
N GLY A 197 -0.54 7.20 -0.68
CA GLY A 197 0.44 7.45 -1.73
C GLY A 197 1.51 8.43 -1.26
N LEU A 198 2.79 8.16 -1.54
CA LEU A 198 3.94 9.02 -1.21
C LEU A 198 4.79 9.28 -2.47
N GLY A 199 5.43 10.43 -2.64
CA GLY A 199 6.22 10.73 -3.85
C GLY A 199 5.42 11.38 -4.98
N GLU A 200 5.83 11.24 -6.24
CA GLU A 200 5.32 12.08 -7.34
C GLU A 200 3.91 11.73 -7.85
N ILE A 201 3.65 10.50 -8.33
CA ILE A 201 2.35 10.08 -8.92
C ILE A 201 1.66 9.04 -8.03
N SER A 202 1.50 9.40 -6.77
CA SER A 202 1.08 8.46 -5.73
C SER A 202 -0.44 8.28 -5.65
N THR A 203 -1.03 7.92 -6.79
CA THR A 203 -2.47 7.71 -6.89
C THR A 203 -2.84 6.41 -6.20
N THR A 204 -3.82 6.49 -5.29
CA THR A 204 -4.47 5.33 -4.70
C THR A 204 -5.74 5.01 -5.50
N LYS A 205 -5.66 4.04 -6.42
CA LYS A 205 -6.82 3.63 -7.21
C LYS A 205 -7.63 2.60 -6.40
N LEU A 206 -8.93 2.83 -6.29
CA LEU A 206 -9.87 1.89 -5.69
C LEU A 206 -10.43 0.96 -6.76
N GLU A 207 -10.47 -0.35 -6.47
CA GLU A 207 -11.15 -1.35 -7.31
C GLU A 207 -12.49 -1.81 -6.69
N VAL A 208 -12.80 -1.31 -5.49
CA VAL A 208 -14.02 -1.64 -4.72
C VAL A 208 -14.91 -0.42 -4.50
N ARG A 209 -16.19 -0.67 -4.24
CA ARG A 209 -17.23 0.31 -3.97
C ARG A 209 -17.98 0.00 -2.69
N GLN A 210 -18.66 1.01 -2.16
CA GLN A 210 -19.36 0.88 -0.88
C GLN A 210 -20.51 -0.10 -1.07
N GLY A 211 -20.60 -1.08 -0.16
CA GLY A 211 -21.59 -2.15 -0.25
C GLY A 211 -21.12 -3.41 -0.97
N ASP A 212 -19.91 -3.40 -1.56
CA ASP A 212 -19.31 -4.63 -2.10
C ASP A 212 -19.04 -5.62 -0.97
N VAL A 213 -19.27 -6.91 -1.25
CA VAL A 213 -18.93 -8.02 -0.35
C VAL A 213 -17.61 -8.61 -0.81
N LEU A 214 -16.62 -8.61 0.07
CA LEU A 214 -15.26 -9.04 -0.24
C LEU A 214 -14.96 -10.40 0.39
N LYS A 215 -14.16 -11.20 -0.31
CA LYS A 215 -13.46 -12.34 0.25
C LYS A 215 -12.04 -11.95 0.62
N LYS A 216 -11.49 -12.65 1.61
CA LYS A 216 -10.11 -12.47 2.01
C LYS A 216 -9.18 -12.80 0.83
N GLY A 217 -8.35 -11.82 0.44
CA GLY A 217 -7.47 -11.93 -0.72
C GLY A 217 -7.97 -11.23 -1.98
N ASP A 218 -9.20 -10.71 -1.98
CA ASP A 218 -9.69 -9.90 -3.09
C ASP A 218 -8.88 -8.60 -3.24
N GLU A 219 -8.69 -8.16 -4.48
CA GLU A 219 -8.04 -6.90 -4.81
C GLU A 219 -8.96 -5.73 -4.42
N ILE A 220 -8.50 -4.88 -3.50
CA ILE A 220 -9.25 -3.69 -3.04
C ILE A 220 -8.81 -2.39 -3.74
N GLY A 221 -7.63 -2.40 -4.35
CA GLY A 221 -7.03 -1.25 -5.00
C GLY A 221 -5.55 -1.43 -5.28
N SER A 222 -4.95 -0.40 -5.86
CA SER A 222 -3.54 -0.38 -6.23
C SER A 222 -2.91 1.01 -5.99
N PHE A 223 -1.60 1.02 -5.81
CA PHE A 223 -0.79 2.23 -5.85
C PHE A 223 -0.15 2.35 -7.23
N HIS A 224 -0.32 3.50 -7.87
CA HIS A 224 0.33 3.82 -9.14
C HIS A 224 1.68 4.51 -8.91
N PHE A 225 2.40 4.84 -10.00
CA PHE A 225 3.80 5.26 -9.98
C PHE A 225 4.21 6.20 -8.82
N GLY A 226 5.04 5.72 -7.92
CA GLY A 226 5.58 6.51 -6.83
C GLY A 226 5.93 5.63 -5.66
N GLU A 227 6.03 6.23 -4.48
CA GLU A 227 6.09 5.51 -3.23
C GLU A 227 4.69 5.30 -2.64
N SER A 228 4.60 4.38 -1.68
CA SER A 228 3.38 4.18 -0.93
C SER A 228 3.68 3.68 0.48
N THR A 229 2.68 3.80 1.33
CA THR A 229 2.62 3.11 2.61
C THR A 229 1.17 2.76 2.92
N HIS A 230 0.94 1.92 3.92
CA HIS A 230 -0.39 1.64 4.39
C HIS A 230 -0.41 1.38 5.89
N CYS A 231 -1.61 1.50 6.47
CA CYS A 231 -1.90 1.18 7.86
C CYS A 231 -3.17 0.32 7.93
N LEU A 232 -3.19 -0.61 8.89
CA LEU A 232 -4.40 -1.32 9.28
C LEU A 232 -4.83 -0.79 10.65
N ILE A 233 -6.08 -0.33 10.75
CA ILE A 233 -6.67 0.22 11.97
C ILE A 233 -7.80 -0.70 12.42
N PHE A 234 -7.78 -1.08 13.69
CA PHE A 234 -8.76 -1.96 14.33
C PHE A 234 -9.41 -1.26 15.53
N ARG A 235 -10.59 -1.71 15.94
CA ARG A 235 -11.26 -1.17 17.14
C ARG A 235 -10.50 -1.58 18.41
N PRO A 236 -10.61 -0.81 19.51
CA PRO A 236 -9.90 -1.11 20.76
C PRO A 236 -10.17 -2.51 21.33
N GLU A 237 -11.36 -3.06 21.10
CA GLU A 237 -11.76 -4.40 21.54
C GLU A 237 -11.14 -5.55 20.73
N THR A 238 -10.58 -5.28 19.54
CA THR A 238 -9.96 -6.30 18.69
C THR A 238 -8.64 -6.75 19.28
N LYS A 239 -8.59 -8.01 19.73
CA LYS A 239 -7.40 -8.61 20.32
C LYS A 239 -6.58 -9.34 19.26
N LEU A 240 -5.39 -8.82 18.96
CA LEU A 240 -4.48 -9.37 17.97
C LEU A 240 -3.24 -9.99 18.63
N SER A 241 -2.92 -11.21 18.22
CA SER A 241 -1.63 -11.85 18.48
C SER A 241 -0.78 -11.84 17.21
N LEU A 242 0.48 -11.40 17.34
CA LEU A 242 1.44 -11.37 16.24
C LEU A 242 1.89 -12.79 15.90
N THR A 243 1.99 -13.08 14.60
CA THR A 243 2.53 -14.37 14.15
C THR A 243 4.02 -14.50 14.41
N GLU A 244 4.76 -13.40 14.29
CA GLU A 244 6.20 -13.27 14.52
C GLU A 244 6.52 -11.81 14.89
N GLU A 245 7.71 -11.56 15.47
CA GLU A 245 8.27 -10.21 15.71
C GLU A 245 8.28 -9.33 14.44
N PRO A 246 8.48 -7.99 14.53
CA PRO A 246 8.61 -7.11 13.37
C PRO A 246 9.57 -7.69 12.33
N THR A 247 9.22 -7.53 11.05
CA THR A 247 9.94 -8.24 9.98
C THR A 247 11.39 -7.77 9.99
N PRO A 248 12.39 -8.68 9.93
CA PRO A 248 13.79 -8.28 9.99
C PRO A 248 14.09 -7.19 8.95
N PRO A 249 14.88 -6.15 9.31
CA PRO A 249 15.24 -5.08 8.38
C PRO A 249 15.73 -5.66 7.04
N GLY A 250 15.12 -5.21 5.94
CA GLY A 250 15.45 -5.67 4.58
C GLY A 250 14.65 -6.88 4.07
N THR A 251 13.78 -7.49 4.90
CA THR A 251 12.88 -8.57 4.45
C THR A 251 11.44 -8.07 4.39
N ALA A 252 10.80 -8.13 3.23
CA ALA A 252 9.38 -7.79 3.10
C ALA A 252 8.53 -9.05 3.32
N ARG A 253 7.40 -8.91 4.02
CA ARG A 253 6.36 -9.95 4.04
C ARG A 253 5.68 -10.00 2.68
N GLN A 254 5.37 -11.20 2.24
CA GLN A 254 4.63 -11.41 1.00
C GLN A 254 3.16 -11.05 1.21
N VAL A 255 2.54 -10.46 0.19
CA VAL A 255 1.08 -10.31 0.14
C VAL A 255 0.41 -11.68 0.29
N GLY A 256 -0.70 -11.73 1.04
CA GLY A 256 -1.40 -12.97 1.36
C GLY A 256 -0.83 -13.77 2.53
N SER A 257 0.36 -13.43 3.07
CA SER A 257 0.90 -14.06 4.29
C SER A 257 0.15 -13.63 5.55
N ILE A 258 0.15 -14.45 6.61
CA ILE A 258 -0.56 -14.11 7.86
C ILE A 258 0.25 -13.08 8.67
N LEU A 259 -0.40 -11.95 9.02
CA LEU A 259 0.15 -10.90 9.88
C LEU A 259 -0.23 -11.10 11.35
N PHE A 260 -1.50 -11.37 11.61
CA PHE A 260 -2.06 -11.45 12.96
C PHE A 260 -3.05 -12.61 13.06
N TYR A 261 -3.14 -13.21 14.24
CA TYR A 261 -4.31 -14.00 14.64
C TYR A 261 -5.21 -13.16 15.56
N VAL A 262 -6.51 -13.39 15.46
CA VAL A 262 -7.55 -12.71 16.22
C VAL A 262 -7.98 -13.63 17.36
N GLU A 263 -7.83 -13.15 18.59
CA GLU A 263 -8.31 -13.91 19.74
C GLU A 263 -9.84 -13.92 19.75
N LYS A 264 -10.44 -15.04 20.16
CA LYS A 264 -11.90 -15.14 20.29
C LYS A 264 -12.39 -14.06 21.26
N ALA A 265 -13.48 -13.38 20.87
CA ALA A 265 -14.19 -12.50 21.78
C ALA A 265 -14.55 -13.28 23.05
N SER A 266 -14.17 -12.75 24.22
CA SER A 266 -14.58 -13.31 25.50
C SER A 266 -16.11 -13.16 25.57
N ILE A 267 -16.82 -14.29 25.58
CA ILE A 267 -18.26 -14.32 25.79
C ILE A 267 -18.46 -13.94 27.25
N ASN A 268 -18.86 -12.69 27.51
CA ASN A 268 -19.42 -12.28 28.79
C ASN A 268 -20.94 -12.36 28.73
#